data_AF-M0MIM2-F1
#
_entry.id   AF-M0MIM2-F1
#
_cell.length_a   1.000
_cell.length_b   1.000
_cell.length_c   1.000
_cell.angle_alpha   90.00
_cell.angle_beta   90.00
_cell.angle_gamma   90.00
#
_symmetry.space_group_name_H-M   'P 1'
#
loop_
_entity.id
_entity.type
_entity.pdbx_description
1 polymer ?
#
loop_
_entity_poly.entity_id
_entity_poly.type
_entity_poly.pdbx_seq_one_letter_code
_entity_poly.pdbx_strand_id
1 'polypeptide(L)'
;MVDHLSREQTEAWLDEKVVQEVEHETTDNAAFNLRLRLSRLPLHVIKEETWGPLRVVGECTFDTERVAALVEDDEDRQELLNRLGPILATAPGFYTFLDAEGDPCEFPAVHSILLEHRLYPDGASQQAVMDSVMATAATMRSIQNTAAALQNQAVWNTDAEETE
;
A
#
# COMPACT_ATOMS: atom_id res chain seq x y z
N MET A 1 28.41 7.05 -15.31
CA MET A 1 27.43 8.16 -15.36
C MET A 1 26.11 7.50 -15.04
N VAL A 2 25.47 7.87 -13.94
CA VAL A 2 24.18 7.25 -13.58
C VAL A 2 23.14 7.96 -14.44
N ASP A 3 22.55 7.25 -15.40
CA ASP A 3 21.41 7.80 -16.14
C ASP A 3 20.22 7.87 -15.18
N HIS A 4 19.56 9.01 -15.15
CA HIS A 4 18.32 9.18 -14.39
C HIS A 4 17.21 8.34 -15.04
N LEU A 5 16.27 7.87 -14.23
CA LEU A 5 15.11 7.13 -14.73
C LEU A 5 14.11 8.09 -15.35
N SER A 6 13.90 7.96 -16.66
CA SER A 6 12.85 8.70 -17.35
C SER A 6 11.49 8.03 -17.14
N ARG A 7 10.43 8.79 -17.41
CA ARG A 7 9.07 8.27 -17.40
C ARG A 7 8.90 7.16 -18.44
N GLU A 8 9.33 7.39 -19.68
CA GLU A 8 9.20 6.44 -20.79
C GLU A 8 9.93 5.12 -20.50
N GLN A 9 11.10 5.20 -19.87
CA GLN A 9 11.84 4.00 -19.43
C GLN A 9 11.09 3.24 -18.34
N THR A 10 10.50 3.97 -17.39
CA THR A 10 9.73 3.37 -16.28
C THR A 10 8.46 2.69 -16.80
N GLU A 11 7.72 3.34 -17.70
CA GLU A 11 6.55 2.76 -18.37
C GLU A 11 6.91 1.50 -19.15
N ALA A 12 8.00 1.54 -19.94
CA ALA A 12 8.47 0.38 -20.72
C ALA A 12 8.91 -0.82 -19.86
N TRP A 13 9.20 -0.59 -18.58
CA TRP A 13 9.54 -1.65 -17.63
C TRP A 13 8.32 -2.28 -16.97
N LEU A 14 7.15 -1.65 -17.00
CA LEU A 14 5.91 -2.21 -16.48
C LEU A 14 5.38 -3.29 -17.42
N ASP A 15 5.13 -4.50 -16.90
CA ASP A 15 4.55 -5.59 -17.70
C ASP A 15 3.05 -5.35 -17.91
N GLU A 16 2.69 -4.92 -19.12
CA GLU A 16 1.30 -4.65 -19.56
C GLU A 16 0.36 -5.87 -19.43
N LYS A 17 0.87 -7.09 -19.26
CA LYS A 17 0.04 -8.28 -19.03
C LYS A 17 -0.45 -8.39 -17.59
N VAL A 18 0.26 -7.76 -16.65
CA VAL A 18 0.00 -7.86 -15.21
C VAL A 18 -0.50 -6.52 -14.67
N VAL A 19 0.12 -5.43 -15.14
CA VAL A 19 -0.22 -4.05 -14.79
C VAL A 19 -1.24 -3.50 -15.78
N GLN A 20 -2.31 -2.92 -15.26
CA GLN A 20 -3.44 -2.37 -16.02
C GLN A 20 -3.61 -0.89 -15.72
N GLU A 21 -4.36 -0.19 -16.58
CA GLU A 21 -4.84 1.18 -16.33
C GLU A 21 -3.69 2.14 -15.94
N VAL A 22 -2.57 2.08 -16.67
CA VAL A 22 -1.45 3.02 -16.48
C VAL A 22 -1.89 4.39 -16.96
N GLU A 23 -2.06 5.31 -16.02
CA GLU A 23 -2.50 6.69 -16.26
C GLU A 23 -1.49 7.68 -15.69
N HIS A 24 -1.38 8.83 -16.34
CA HIS A 24 -0.45 9.88 -15.93
C HIS A 24 -1.21 10.88 -15.08
N GLU A 25 -0.79 11.03 -13.83
CA GLU A 25 -1.34 12.03 -12.94
C GLU A 25 -0.39 13.22 -12.85
N THR A 26 -0.93 14.42 -13.00
CA THR A 26 -0.20 15.64 -12.71
C THR A 26 -0.23 15.84 -11.20
N THR A 27 0.93 15.68 -10.55
CA THR A 27 1.09 15.98 -9.13
C THR A 27 2.04 17.16 -9.00
N ASP A 28 1.65 18.18 -8.23
CA ASP A 28 2.49 19.34 -7.97
C ASP A 28 3.84 18.88 -7.40
N ASN A 29 4.94 19.41 -7.95
CA ASN A 29 6.32 19.10 -7.59
C ASN A 29 6.84 17.68 -7.91
N ALA A 30 6.08 16.81 -8.60
CA ALA A 30 6.60 15.54 -9.09
C ALA A 30 7.12 15.65 -10.53
N ALA A 31 8.30 15.10 -10.81
CA ALA A 31 8.80 14.90 -12.17
C ALA A 31 7.87 14.02 -13.01
N PHE A 32 7.29 12.96 -12.41
CA PHE A 32 6.14 12.24 -12.95
C PHE A 32 5.45 11.39 -11.88
N ASN A 33 4.16 11.10 -12.08
CA ASN A 33 3.38 10.17 -11.29
C ASN A 33 2.57 9.27 -12.24
N LEU A 34 2.82 7.96 -12.17
CA LEU A 34 2.07 6.95 -12.90
C LEU A 34 1.13 6.27 -11.92
N ARG A 35 -0.18 6.47 -12.08
CA ARG A 35 -1.18 5.63 -11.42
C ARG A 35 -1.29 4.34 -12.22
N LEU A 36 -1.30 3.22 -11.54
CA LEU A 36 -1.46 1.90 -12.16
C LEU A 36 -2.35 1.00 -11.31
N ARG A 37 -2.81 -0.10 -11.90
CA ARG A 37 -3.61 -1.10 -11.21
C ARG A 37 -3.01 -2.49 -11.36
N LEU A 38 -2.79 -3.17 -10.24
CA LEU A 38 -2.37 -4.58 -10.22
C LEU A 38 -3.37 -5.41 -9.44
N SER A 39 -4.01 -6.39 -10.08
CA SER A 39 -5.03 -7.23 -9.45
C SER A 39 -6.10 -6.43 -8.68
N ARG A 40 -6.60 -5.34 -9.28
CA ARG A 40 -7.58 -4.39 -8.71
C ARG A 40 -7.06 -3.52 -7.56
N LEU A 41 -5.77 -3.60 -7.22
CA LEU A 41 -5.14 -2.71 -6.24
C LEU A 41 -4.58 -1.49 -6.96
N PRO A 42 -4.95 -0.27 -6.57
CA PRO A 42 -4.33 0.94 -7.08
C PRO A 42 -2.93 1.08 -6.49
N LEU A 43 -1.93 1.41 -7.33
CA LEU A 43 -0.60 1.79 -6.90
C LEU A 43 -0.14 3.02 -7.67
N HIS A 44 0.86 3.70 -7.12
CA HIS A 44 1.53 4.81 -7.78
C HIS A 44 3.01 4.51 -7.94
N VAL A 45 3.55 4.91 -9.09
CA VAL A 45 4.99 4.96 -9.35
C VAL A 45 5.37 6.41 -9.56
N ILE A 46 6.02 6.99 -8.54
CA ILE A 46 6.24 8.42 -8.41
C ILE A 46 7.73 8.72 -8.52
N LYS A 47 8.05 9.74 -9.30
CA LYS A 47 9.36 10.36 -9.33
C LYS A 47 9.20 11.82 -8.90
N GLU A 48 9.66 12.16 -7.71
CA GLU A 48 9.59 13.55 -7.22
C GLU A 48 10.62 14.41 -7.94
N GLU A 49 11.89 14.06 -7.78
CA GLU A 49 13.02 14.78 -8.37
C GLU A 49 13.66 13.96 -9.48
N THR A 50 14.20 14.62 -10.51
CA THR A 50 14.88 13.96 -11.65
C THR A 50 15.93 12.95 -11.20
N TRP A 51 16.72 13.30 -10.18
CA TRP A 51 17.82 12.49 -9.67
C TRP A 51 17.49 11.69 -8.40
N GLY A 52 16.27 11.85 -7.88
CA GLY A 52 15.82 11.16 -6.67
C GLY A 52 15.57 9.66 -6.90
N PRO A 53 15.06 8.93 -5.89
CA PRO A 53 14.59 7.57 -6.09
C PRO A 53 13.29 7.55 -6.90
N LEU A 54 13.01 6.41 -7.53
CA LEU A 54 11.66 6.05 -7.97
C LEU A 54 10.92 5.45 -6.76
N ARG A 55 9.76 6.02 -6.42
CA ARG A 55 8.94 5.58 -5.30
C ARG A 55 7.81 4.71 -5.84
N VAL A 56 7.66 3.50 -5.32
CA VAL A 56 6.48 2.66 -5.55
C VAL A 56 5.63 2.73 -4.29
N VAL A 57 4.43 3.27 -4.44
CA VAL A 57 3.54 3.62 -3.34
C VAL A 57 2.23 2.87 -3.48
N GLY A 58 1.75 2.31 -2.39
CA GLY A 58 0.43 1.69 -2.30
C GLY A 58 -0.24 2.07 -0.99
N GLU A 59 -1.51 2.46 -1.04
CA GLU A 59 -2.27 2.87 0.14
C GLU A 59 -3.38 1.86 0.43
N CYS A 60 -3.42 1.38 1.68
CA CYS A 60 -4.47 0.50 2.18
C CYS A 60 -5.37 1.26 3.12
N THR A 61 -6.50 1.72 2.62
CA THR A 61 -7.49 2.44 3.42
C THR A 61 -8.45 1.48 4.12
N PHE A 62 -8.77 1.79 5.36
CA PHE A 62 -9.76 1.10 6.18
C PHE A 62 -11.15 1.74 6.04
N ASP A 63 -11.55 2.04 4.79
CA ASP A 63 -12.69 2.90 4.45
C ASP A 63 -14.07 2.30 4.65
N THR A 64 -14.18 0.98 4.80
CA THR A 64 -15.49 0.39 5.02
C THR A 64 -15.90 0.62 6.45
N GLU A 65 -17.14 1.08 6.69
CA GLU A 65 -17.76 1.23 8.02
C GLU A 65 -17.47 0.02 8.93
N ARG A 66 -17.39 -1.17 8.33
CA ARG A 66 -17.12 -2.44 9.00
C ARG A 66 -15.66 -2.63 9.47
N VAL A 67 -14.68 -2.09 8.76
CA VAL A 67 -13.27 -2.15 9.16
C VAL A 67 -12.93 -0.96 10.06
N ALA A 68 -13.57 0.20 9.85
CA ALA A 68 -13.52 1.30 10.81
C ALA A 68 -14.00 0.84 12.20
N ALA A 69 -15.10 0.06 12.26
CA ALA A 69 -15.60 -0.50 13.53
C ALA A 69 -14.58 -1.43 14.24
N LEU A 70 -13.76 -2.20 13.51
CA LEU A 70 -12.70 -3.01 14.11
C LEU A 70 -11.59 -2.16 14.76
N VAL A 71 -11.43 -0.93 14.30
CA VAL A 71 -10.49 0.03 14.87
C VAL A 71 -11.15 0.83 16.00
N GLU A 72 -12.46 0.72 16.23
CA GLU A 72 -13.13 1.40 17.35
C GLU A 72 -13.04 0.60 18.67
N ASP A 73 -13.06 -0.72 18.62
CA ASP A 73 -12.88 -1.61 19.77
C ASP A 73 -11.40 -1.84 20.09
N ASP A 74 -11.01 -1.71 21.37
CA ASP A 74 -9.60 -1.80 21.80
C ASP A 74 -9.02 -3.22 21.68
N GLU A 75 -9.82 -4.27 21.90
CA GLU A 75 -9.36 -5.66 21.80
C GLU A 75 -9.18 -6.05 20.33
N ASP A 76 -10.18 -5.76 19.49
CA ASP A 76 -10.12 -6.05 18.05
C ASP A 76 -9.00 -5.24 17.36
N ARG A 77 -8.80 -3.99 17.76
CA ARG A 77 -7.71 -3.14 17.27
C ARG A 77 -6.35 -3.71 17.66
N GLN A 78 -6.16 -4.14 18.90
CA GLN A 78 -4.89 -4.74 19.33
C GLN A 78 -4.63 -6.06 18.59
N GLU A 79 -5.66 -6.87 18.37
CA GLU A 79 -5.53 -8.10 17.60
C GLU A 79 -5.21 -7.83 16.12
N LEU A 80 -5.82 -6.81 15.52
CA LEU A 80 -5.47 -6.35 14.17
C LEU A 80 -4.00 -5.96 14.09
N LEU A 81 -3.50 -5.16 15.04
CA LEU A 81 -2.08 -4.80 15.09
C LEU A 81 -1.18 -6.03 15.22
N ASN A 82 -1.54 -6.98 16.09
CA ASN A 82 -0.78 -8.21 16.30
C ASN A 82 -0.67 -9.04 15.00
N ARG A 83 -1.74 -9.11 14.21
CA ARG A 83 -1.76 -9.84 12.94
C ARG A 83 -1.07 -9.08 11.81
N LEU A 84 -1.15 -7.76 11.80
CA LEU A 84 -0.47 -6.91 10.82
C LEU A 84 1.04 -6.83 11.07
N GLY A 85 1.50 -6.91 12.33
CA GLY A 85 2.91 -6.78 12.70
C GLY A 85 3.87 -7.62 11.85
N PRO A 86 3.67 -8.95 11.70
CA PRO A 86 4.51 -9.79 10.85
C PRO A 86 4.49 -9.38 9.37
N ILE A 87 3.35 -8.94 8.85
CA ILE A 87 3.20 -8.51 7.45
C ILE A 87 4.03 -7.24 7.24
N LEU A 88 3.82 -6.24 8.11
CA LEU A 88 4.52 -4.95 8.06
C LEU A 88 6.03 -5.09 8.27
N ALA A 89 6.46 -6.03 9.11
CA ALA A 89 7.89 -6.34 9.31
C ALA A 89 8.58 -6.92 8.07
N THR A 90 7.80 -7.47 7.12
CA THR A 90 8.31 -8.02 5.85
C THR A 90 7.97 -7.14 4.64
N ALA A 91 7.30 -6.02 4.86
CA ALA A 91 6.92 -5.10 3.79
C ALA A 91 8.17 -4.54 3.09
N PRO A 92 8.13 -4.36 1.76
CA PRO A 92 9.23 -3.72 1.06
C PRO A 92 9.31 -2.24 1.46
N GLY A 93 10.51 -1.80 1.86
CA GLY A 93 10.75 -0.39 2.23
C GLY A 93 10.21 -0.04 3.61
N PHE A 94 9.33 0.95 3.68
CA PHE A 94 8.74 1.42 4.93
C PHE A 94 7.22 1.59 4.80
N TYR A 95 6.56 1.62 5.95
CA TYR A 95 5.13 1.89 6.05
C TYR A 95 4.90 3.07 7.00
N THR A 96 3.78 3.76 6.79
CA THR A 96 3.32 4.86 7.63
C THR A 96 1.84 4.67 7.91
N PHE A 97 1.44 4.81 9.17
CA PHE A 97 0.02 4.91 9.53
C PHE A 97 -0.42 6.35 9.31
N LEU A 98 -1.52 6.53 8.59
CA LEU A 98 -2.11 7.84 8.32
C LEU A 98 -3.48 7.90 8.99
N ASP A 99 -3.81 9.05 9.56
CA ASP A 99 -5.17 9.35 10.02
C ASP A 99 -6.09 9.74 8.84
N ALA A 100 -7.33 10.13 9.15
CA ALA A 100 -8.33 10.51 8.15
C ALA A 100 -7.97 11.80 7.38
N GLU A 101 -7.03 12.59 7.88
CA GLU A 101 -6.55 13.83 7.27
C GLU A 101 -5.31 13.56 6.39
N GLY A 102 -4.76 12.34 6.44
CA GLY A 102 -3.57 11.92 5.71
C GLY A 102 -2.27 12.22 6.47
N ASP A 103 -2.35 12.61 7.74
CA ASP A 103 -1.20 12.92 8.56
C ASP A 103 -0.66 11.67 9.28
N PRO A 104 0.67 11.55 9.48
CA PRO A 104 1.25 10.43 10.21
C PRO A 104 0.73 10.32 11.64
N CYS A 105 0.26 9.14 12.02
CA CYS A 105 -0.35 8.89 13.32
C CYS A 105 0.19 7.60 13.99
N GLU A 106 -0.24 7.36 15.23
CA GLU A 106 -0.09 6.06 15.88
C GLU A 106 -1.24 5.13 15.48
N PHE A 107 -1.02 3.81 15.58
CA PHE A 107 -1.99 2.80 15.15
C PHE A 107 -3.42 3.00 15.68
N PRO A 108 -3.66 3.46 16.93
CA PRO A 108 -5.03 3.68 17.40
C PRO A 108 -5.86 4.69 16.60
N ALA A 109 -5.20 5.62 15.90
CA ALA A 109 -5.85 6.65 15.08
C ALA A 109 -5.75 6.34 13.57
N VAL A 110 -5.38 5.11 13.20
CA VAL A 110 -5.13 4.76 11.80
C VAL A 110 -6.41 4.73 10.98
N HIS A 111 -6.38 5.41 9.85
CA HIS A 111 -7.38 5.35 8.80
C HIS A 111 -6.84 4.64 7.55
N SER A 112 -5.55 4.84 7.23
CA SER A 112 -4.90 4.15 6.13
C SER A 112 -3.46 3.75 6.47
N ILE A 113 -2.95 2.75 5.74
CA ILE A 113 -1.54 2.36 5.78
C ILE A 113 -0.92 2.70 4.43
N LEU A 114 0.02 3.63 4.43
CA LEU A 114 0.84 3.96 3.27
C LEU A 114 2.06 3.04 3.24
N LEU A 115 2.25 2.34 2.13
CA LEU A 115 3.43 1.53 1.85
C LEU A 115 4.29 2.25 0.82
N GLU A 116 5.59 2.35 1.08
CA GLU A 116 6.54 2.97 0.16
C GLU A 116 7.82 2.16 0.02
N HIS A 117 8.16 1.84 -1.22
CA HIS A 117 9.46 1.27 -1.57
C HIS A 117 10.23 2.20 -2.51
N ARG A 118 11.52 2.39 -2.24
CA ARG A 118 12.39 3.33 -2.97
C ARG A 118 13.42 2.59 -3.80
N LEU A 119 13.42 2.83 -5.11
CA LEU A 119 14.40 2.31 -6.06
C LEU A 119 15.34 3.43 -6.50
N TYR A 120 16.61 3.31 -6.15
CA TYR A 120 17.62 4.28 -6.56
C TYR A 120 18.11 4.00 -7.99
N PRO A 121 18.45 5.05 -8.78
CA PRO A 121 18.79 4.88 -10.19
C PRO A 121 19.96 3.93 -10.48
N ASP A 122 20.89 3.79 -9.55
CA ASP A 122 22.07 2.90 -9.64
C ASP A 122 21.73 1.41 -9.48
N GLY A 123 20.61 1.09 -8.82
CA GLY A 123 20.09 -0.28 -8.67
C GLY A 123 18.84 -0.56 -9.52
N ALA A 124 18.38 0.41 -10.31
CA ALA A 124 17.13 0.30 -11.03
C ALA A 124 17.26 -0.56 -12.29
N SER A 125 16.30 -1.46 -12.44
CA SER A 125 16.13 -2.32 -13.61
C SER A 125 14.66 -2.66 -13.77
N GLN A 126 14.29 -3.22 -14.92
CA GLN A 126 12.95 -3.76 -15.13
C GLN A 126 12.54 -4.72 -14.02
N GLN A 127 13.43 -5.65 -13.66
CA GLN A 127 13.20 -6.62 -12.60
C GLN A 127 12.96 -5.94 -11.26
N ALA A 128 13.81 -4.98 -10.88
CA ALA A 128 13.68 -4.28 -9.61
C ALA A 128 12.38 -3.46 -9.51
N VAL A 129 11.94 -2.83 -10.61
CA VAL A 129 10.64 -2.12 -10.66
C VAL A 129 9.49 -3.10 -10.50
N MET A 130 9.48 -4.20 -11.26
CA MET A 130 8.41 -5.20 -11.17
C MET A 130 8.38 -5.89 -9.80
N ASP A 131 9.53 -6.24 -9.22
CA ASP A 131 9.62 -6.82 -7.88
C ASP A 131 9.03 -5.87 -6.85
N SER A 132 9.34 -4.57 -6.96
CA SER A 132 8.78 -3.54 -6.09
C SER A 132 7.26 -3.44 -6.22
N VAL A 133 6.73 -3.33 -7.44
CA VAL A 133 5.28 -3.22 -7.69
C VAL A 133 4.54 -4.47 -7.18
N MET A 134 5.07 -5.66 -7.47
CA MET A 134 4.50 -6.92 -7.03
C MET A 134 4.54 -7.09 -5.51
N ALA A 135 5.68 -6.76 -4.87
CA ALA A 135 5.83 -6.88 -3.42
C ALA A 135 4.93 -5.90 -2.66
N THR A 136 4.82 -4.65 -3.13
CA THR A 136 3.89 -3.67 -2.56
C THR A 136 2.45 -4.17 -2.70
N ALA A 137 2.02 -4.58 -3.90
CA ALA A 137 0.67 -5.10 -4.11
C ALA A 137 0.37 -6.37 -3.30
N ALA A 138 1.34 -7.28 -3.15
CA ALA A 138 1.20 -8.47 -2.32
C ALA A 138 1.03 -8.11 -0.83
N THR A 139 1.81 -7.14 -0.35
CA THR A 139 1.69 -6.62 1.02
C THR A 139 0.32 -5.99 1.25
N MET A 140 -0.14 -5.14 0.32
CA MET A 140 -1.49 -4.55 0.37
C MET A 140 -2.58 -5.63 0.43
N ARG A 141 -2.46 -6.67 -0.39
CA ARG A 141 -3.41 -7.79 -0.38
C ARG A 141 -3.41 -8.52 0.96
N SER A 142 -2.25 -8.76 1.55
CA SER A 142 -2.13 -9.40 2.86
C SER A 142 -2.76 -8.57 3.97
N ILE A 143 -2.58 -7.24 3.95
CA ILE A 143 -3.24 -6.31 4.88
C ILE A 143 -4.76 -6.41 4.74
N GLN A 144 -5.27 -6.25 3.51
CA GLN A 144 -6.72 -6.33 3.24
C GLN A 144 -7.32 -7.67 3.66
N ASN A 145 -6.64 -8.79 3.38
CA ASN A 145 -7.11 -10.12 3.76
C ASN A 145 -7.12 -10.31 5.28
N THR A 146 -6.13 -9.74 5.99
CA THR A 146 -6.04 -9.82 7.44
C THR A 146 -7.16 -9.04 8.11
N ALA A 147 -7.42 -7.82 7.65
CA ALA A 147 -8.53 -7.00 8.13
C ALA A 147 -9.87 -7.70 7.87
N ALA A 148 -10.10 -8.23 6.66
CA ALA A 148 -11.32 -8.95 6.32
C ALA A 148 -11.50 -10.25 7.14
N ALA A 149 -10.42 -10.97 7.45
CA ALA A 149 -10.49 -12.18 8.25
C ALA A 149 -10.91 -11.91 9.71
N LEU A 150 -10.37 -10.83 10.30
CA LEU A 150 -10.78 -10.37 11.63
C LEU A 150 -12.24 -9.93 11.65
N GLN A 151 -12.64 -9.18 10.64
CA GLN A 151 -14.02 -8.74 10.49
C GLN A 151 -15.00 -9.91 10.49
N ASN A 152 -14.69 -10.98 9.75
CA ASN A 152 -15.54 -12.16 9.73
C ASN A 152 -15.61 -12.80 11.12
N GLN A 153 -14.49 -12.91 11.84
CA GLN A 153 -14.47 -13.49 13.20
C GLN A 153 -15.33 -12.71 14.19
N ALA A 154 -15.27 -11.37 14.16
CA ALA A 154 -16.09 -10.52 15.02
C ALA A 154 -17.59 -10.76 14.80
N VAL A 155 -18.03 -10.84 13.53
CA VAL A 155 -19.43 -11.12 13.18
C VAL A 155 -19.91 -12.49 13.71
N TRP A 156 -19.08 -13.54 13.59
CA TRP A 156 -19.44 -14.87 14.10
C TRP A 156 -19.57 -14.92 15.62
N ASN A 157 -18.79 -14.13 16.35
CA ASN A 157 -18.88 -14.09 17.82
C ASN A 157 -20.16 -13.36 18.28
N THR A 158 -20.53 -12.26 17.63
CA THR A 158 -21.78 -11.54 17.96
C THR A 158 -23.03 -12.39 17.73
N ASP A 159 -23.10 -13.13 16.62
CA ASP A 159 -24.23 -14.02 16.32
C ASP A 159 -24.35 -15.20 17.32
N ALA A 160 -23.21 -15.63 17.89
CA ALA A 160 -23.18 -16.70 18.88
C ALA A 160 -23.68 -16.24 20.27
N GLU A 161 -23.39 -15.00 20.66
CA GLU A 161 -23.83 -14.43 21.95
C GLU A 161 -25.33 -14.06 21.95
N GLU A 162 -25.94 -13.75 20.80
CA GLU A 162 -27.39 -13.47 20.71
C GLU A 162 -28.28 -14.73 20.75
N THR A 163 -27.70 -15.93 20.74
CA THR A 163 -28.45 -17.21 20.75
C THR A 163 -28.44 -17.97 22.09
N GLU A 164 -27.86 -17.39 23.14
CA GLU A 164 -27.92 -17.89 24.54
C GLU A 164 -28.96 -17.14 25.41
#